data_AF-A0A8B2NK20-F1
#
_entry.id   AF-A0A8B2NK20-F1
#
_cell.length_a   1.000
_cell.length_b   1.000
_cell.length_c   1.000
_cell.angle_alpha   90.00
_cell.angle_beta   90.00
_cell.angle_gamma   90.00
#
_symmetry.space_group_name_H-M   'P 1'
#
loop_
_entity.id
_entity.type
_entity.pdbx_description
1 polymer ?
#
loop_
_entity_poly.entity_id
_entity_poly.type
_entity_poly.pdbx_seq_one_letter_code
_entity_poly.pdbx_strand_id
1 'polypeptide(L)'
;MTRPLALLAALVTAAVAGPALAEEGPSFDCAGVTGEVETLICEDPDLAALDRRLAARYEAALTVVDRLGAGTEEAENELRATQRGWIGGRDDCWKSEDADTCIEDAYLRREAELVARYMLEEPFNTVTWICDGNPANEVVTMFFHTPLESLRFERGDTVDVGTIVRTASGAKYDGSFGRSIWMKGDNAMYREADPDGTEYDCTVAK
;
A
#
# COMPACT_ATOMS: atom_id res chain seq x y z
N MET A 1 23.10 74.95 -15.24
CA MET A 1 22.59 74.28 -16.45
C MET A 1 22.62 72.77 -16.21
N THR A 2 21.43 72.15 -16.30
CA THR A 2 21.13 70.73 -16.62
C THR A 2 21.86 69.59 -15.88
N ARG A 3 21.08 68.88 -15.04
CA ARG A 3 21.33 67.52 -14.49
C ARG A 3 21.20 66.45 -15.58
N PRO A 4 21.95 65.33 -15.54
CA PRO A 4 21.49 64.08 -16.11
C PRO A 4 20.94 63.15 -15.01
N LEU A 5 19.72 62.68 -15.25
CA LEU A 5 19.00 61.69 -14.46
C LEU A 5 19.56 60.30 -14.86
N ALA A 6 20.17 59.57 -13.94
CA ALA A 6 20.60 58.19 -14.18
C ALA A 6 19.39 57.25 -13.97
N LEU A 7 18.88 56.69 -15.06
CA LEU A 7 17.81 55.69 -15.04
C LEU A 7 18.41 54.33 -14.61
N LEU A 8 18.05 53.85 -13.42
CA LEU A 8 18.27 52.47 -13.00
C LEU A 8 17.21 51.59 -13.64
N ALA A 9 17.59 50.82 -14.66
CA ALA A 9 16.74 49.78 -15.23
C ALA A 9 16.77 48.55 -14.32
N ALA A 10 15.68 48.31 -13.58
CA ALA A 10 15.48 47.09 -12.82
C ALA A 10 15.12 45.95 -13.78
N LEU A 11 16.03 44.97 -13.92
CA LEU A 11 15.81 43.76 -14.70
C LEU A 11 14.94 42.79 -13.87
N VAL A 12 13.64 42.73 -14.16
CA VAL A 12 12.74 41.73 -13.58
C VAL A 12 12.92 40.44 -14.36
N THR A 13 13.70 39.50 -13.82
CA THR A 13 13.75 38.12 -14.30
C THR A 13 12.48 37.39 -13.86
N ALA A 14 11.50 37.30 -14.76
CA ALA A 14 10.36 36.42 -14.59
C ALA A 14 10.81 34.97 -14.79
N ALA A 15 10.85 34.19 -13.69
CA ALA A 15 11.00 32.74 -13.76
C ALA A 15 9.72 32.15 -14.36
N VAL A 16 9.78 31.75 -15.62
CA VAL A 16 8.69 31.02 -16.28
C VAL A 16 8.77 29.57 -15.78
N ALA A 17 7.94 29.23 -14.78
CA ALA A 17 7.68 27.84 -14.43
C ALA A 17 6.93 27.22 -15.61
N GLY A 18 7.63 26.40 -16.40
CA GLY A 18 6.98 25.61 -17.46
C GLY A 18 5.99 24.61 -16.84
N PRO A 19 4.91 24.25 -17.55
CA PRO A 19 4.01 23.20 -17.09
C PRO A 19 4.82 21.90 -16.97
N ALA A 20 4.78 21.28 -15.79
CA ALA A 20 5.23 19.90 -15.66
C ALA A 20 4.31 19.06 -16.57
N LEU A 21 4.87 18.48 -17.63
CA LEU A 21 4.15 17.48 -18.40
C LEU A 21 3.85 16.33 -17.44
N ALA A 22 2.57 16.08 -17.17
CA ALA A 22 2.16 14.90 -16.44
C ALA A 22 2.70 13.68 -17.19
N GLU A 23 3.26 12.72 -16.47
CA GLU A 23 3.71 11.47 -17.06
C GLU A 23 2.49 10.78 -17.71
N GLU A 24 2.47 10.71 -19.04
CA GLU A 24 1.26 10.42 -19.83
C GLU A 24 0.90 8.92 -19.88
N GLY A 25 1.57 8.04 -19.11
CA GLY A 25 1.34 6.59 -19.15
C GLY A 25 1.83 5.84 -17.89
N PRO A 26 1.60 4.53 -17.79
CA PRO A 26 2.00 3.70 -16.64
C PRO A 26 3.54 3.59 -16.52
N SER A 27 4.02 2.90 -15.48
CA SER A 27 5.45 2.65 -15.22
C SER A 27 6.11 1.67 -16.19
N PHE A 28 5.36 1.14 -17.17
CA PHE A 28 5.83 0.24 -18.22
C PHE A 28 5.57 0.82 -19.61
N ASP A 29 6.29 0.31 -20.61
CA ASP A 29 6.14 0.75 -22.00
C ASP A 29 4.85 0.17 -22.63
N CYS A 30 3.91 1.05 -22.96
CA CYS A 30 2.68 0.70 -23.66
C CYS A 30 2.92 0.23 -25.11
N ALA A 31 4.09 0.50 -25.69
CA ALA A 31 4.42 0.05 -27.04
C ALA A 31 4.59 -1.48 -27.07
N GLY A 32 3.63 -2.15 -27.72
CA GLY A 32 3.69 -3.60 -27.94
C GLY A 32 3.06 -4.44 -26.84
N VAL A 33 2.31 -3.82 -25.93
CA VAL A 33 1.41 -4.52 -25.02
C VAL A 33 0.35 -5.29 -25.82
N THR A 34 0.13 -6.55 -25.46
CA THR A 34 -0.89 -7.42 -26.07
C THR A 34 -1.88 -7.98 -25.05
N GLY A 35 -1.65 -7.75 -23.77
CA GLY A 35 -2.53 -8.19 -22.69
C GLY A 35 -3.70 -7.21 -22.50
N GLU A 36 -4.88 -7.74 -22.19
CA GLU A 36 -6.11 -6.96 -22.08
C GLU A 36 -6.05 -5.97 -20.91
N VAL A 37 -5.61 -6.44 -19.74
CA VAL A 37 -5.47 -5.60 -18.54
C VAL A 37 -4.41 -4.53 -18.73
N GLU A 38 -3.25 -4.85 -19.28
CA GLU A 38 -2.21 -3.84 -19.54
C GLU A 38 -2.64 -2.83 -20.61
N THR A 39 -3.46 -3.23 -21.59
CA THR A 39 -4.05 -2.30 -22.56
C THR A 39 -4.99 -1.32 -21.86
N LEU A 40 -5.87 -1.79 -20.98
CA LEU A 40 -6.74 -0.93 -20.18
C LEU A 40 -5.94 0.05 -19.31
N ILE A 41 -4.88 -0.42 -18.65
CA ILE A 41 -3.98 0.44 -17.85
C ILE A 41 -3.29 1.51 -18.72
N CYS A 42 -2.97 1.20 -19.97
CA CYS A 42 -2.38 2.16 -20.91
C CYS A 42 -3.37 3.21 -21.42
N GLU A 43 -4.65 2.87 -21.55
CA GLU A 43 -5.70 3.75 -22.08
C GLU A 43 -6.38 4.61 -21.02
N ASP A 44 -6.41 4.14 -19.77
CA ASP A 44 -7.01 4.84 -18.64
C ASP A 44 -5.96 5.61 -17.81
N PRO A 45 -6.06 6.96 -17.72
CA PRO A 45 -5.07 7.77 -17.00
C PRO A 45 -5.07 7.57 -15.47
N ASP A 46 -6.20 7.18 -14.88
CA ASP A 46 -6.32 6.92 -13.44
C ASP A 46 -5.67 5.57 -13.11
N LEU A 47 -5.90 4.53 -13.91
CA LEU A 47 -5.20 3.24 -13.77
C LEU A 47 -3.69 3.38 -14.01
N ALA A 48 -3.27 4.17 -15.01
CA ALA A 48 -1.86 4.48 -15.23
C ALA A 48 -1.23 5.18 -14.01
N ALA A 49 -1.96 6.08 -13.34
CA ALA A 49 -1.49 6.75 -12.14
C ALA A 49 -1.37 5.78 -10.96
N LEU A 50 -2.30 4.83 -10.81
CA LEU A 50 -2.20 3.76 -9.82
C LEU A 50 -0.98 2.88 -10.05
N ASP A 51 -0.70 2.52 -11.30
CA ASP A 51 0.48 1.73 -11.66
C ASP A 51 1.79 2.43 -11.27
N ARG A 52 1.96 3.71 -11.66
CA ARG A 52 3.13 4.50 -11.26
C ARG A 52 3.27 4.63 -9.75
N ARG A 53 2.15 4.87 -9.05
CA ARG A 53 2.15 4.95 -7.57
C ARG A 53 2.64 3.64 -6.97
N LEU A 54 2.13 2.51 -7.45
CA LEU A 54 2.52 1.20 -6.94
C LEU A 54 3.99 0.89 -7.23
N ALA A 55 4.49 1.22 -8.42
CA ALA A 55 5.89 1.05 -8.77
C ALA A 55 6.81 1.82 -7.80
N ALA A 56 6.45 3.06 -7.45
CA ALA A 56 7.20 3.84 -6.45
C ALA A 56 7.19 3.19 -5.05
N ARG A 57 6.05 2.63 -4.61
CA ARG A 57 5.97 1.90 -3.32
C ARG A 57 6.79 0.62 -3.34
N TYR A 58 6.79 -0.09 -4.46
CA TYR A 58 7.56 -1.31 -4.63
C TYR A 58 9.08 -1.04 -4.57
N GLU A 59 9.57 0.01 -5.23
CA GLU A 59 10.97 0.44 -5.12
C GLU A 59 11.35 0.87 -3.69
N ALA A 60 10.44 1.53 -2.98
CA ALA A 60 10.64 1.86 -1.57
C ALA A 60 10.74 0.59 -0.69
N ALA A 61 9.92 -0.43 -0.96
CA ALA A 61 10.00 -1.72 -0.27
C ALA A 61 11.32 -2.45 -0.55
N LEU A 62 11.79 -2.47 -1.81
CA LEU A 62 13.10 -3.01 -2.16
C LEU A 62 14.22 -2.28 -1.40
N THR A 63 14.12 -0.96 -1.29
CA THR A 63 15.09 -0.15 -0.52
C THR A 63 15.09 -0.49 0.97
N VAL A 64 13.92 -0.82 1.55
CA VAL A 64 13.84 -1.30 2.94
C VAL A 64 14.54 -2.65 3.08
N VAL A 65 14.27 -3.59 2.18
CA VAL A 65 14.87 -4.93 2.18
C VAL A 65 16.39 -4.89 2.04
N ASP A 66 16.91 -4.04 1.15
CA ASP A 66 18.35 -3.84 0.94
C ASP A 66 19.09 -3.46 2.24
N ARG A 67 18.41 -2.73 3.14
CA ARG A 67 18.98 -2.25 4.40
C ARG A 67 18.96 -3.27 5.55
N LEU A 68 18.29 -4.42 5.40
CA LEU A 68 18.14 -5.43 6.47
C LEU A 68 19.44 -6.20 6.77
N GLY A 69 20.43 -6.17 5.88
CA GLY A 69 21.74 -6.77 6.10
C GLY A 69 21.80 -8.26 5.74
N ALA A 70 21.95 -9.13 6.72
CA ALA A 70 22.05 -10.57 6.45
C ALA A 70 20.70 -11.13 5.98
N GLY A 71 20.68 -11.92 4.90
CA GLY A 71 19.45 -12.47 4.33
C GLY A 71 18.74 -11.57 3.32
N THR A 72 19.29 -10.39 3.00
CA THR A 72 18.72 -9.44 2.03
C THR A 72 18.46 -10.06 0.65
N GLU A 73 19.35 -10.89 0.12
CA GLU A 73 19.15 -11.50 -1.21
C GLU A 73 17.93 -12.41 -1.27
N GLU A 74 17.69 -13.20 -0.22
CA GLU A 74 16.52 -14.08 -0.14
C GLU A 74 15.23 -13.26 -0.03
N ALA A 75 15.20 -12.27 0.88
CA ALA A 75 14.06 -11.38 1.05
C ALA A 75 13.76 -10.54 -0.20
N GLU A 76 14.79 -10.09 -0.93
CA GLU A 76 14.63 -9.36 -2.18
C GLU A 76 14.06 -10.28 -3.28
N ASN A 77 14.59 -11.49 -3.40
CA ASN A 77 14.10 -12.48 -4.34
C ASN A 77 12.64 -12.87 -4.07
N GLU A 78 12.27 -13.01 -2.79
CA GLU A 78 10.89 -13.24 -2.37
C GLU A 78 10.00 -12.06 -2.76
N LEU A 79 10.35 -10.83 -2.39
CA LEU A 79 9.58 -9.64 -2.76
C LEU A 79 9.39 -9.51 -4.28
N ARG A 80 10.44 -9.76 -5.07
CA ARG A 80 10.37 -9.79 -6.53
C ARG A 80 9.45 -10.89 -7.05
N ALA A 81 9.50 -12.08 -6.45
CA ALA A 81 8.65 -13.20 -6.84
C ALA A 81 7.17 -12.92 -6.51
N THR A 82 6.88 -12.40 -5.30
CA THR A 82 5.52 -12.01 -4.91
C THR A 82 4.99 -10.89 -5.79
N GLN A 83 5.82 -9.91 -6.17
CA GLN A 83 5.39 -8.84 -7.08
C GLN A 83 5.02 -9.38 -8.46
N ARG A 84 5.81 -10.30 -9.02
CA ARG A 84 5.47 -10.97 -10.30
C ARG A 84 4.18 -11.78 -10.19
N GLY A 85 4.01 -12.51 -9.08
CA GLY A 85 2.77 -13.27 -8.82
C GLY A 85 1.56 -12.36 -8.71
N TRP A 86 1.69 -11.21 -8.04
CA TRP A 86 0.65 -10.21 -7.95
C TRP A 86 0.29 -9.62 -9.31
N ILE A 87 1.26 -9.32 -10.18
CA ILE A 87 1.00 -8.84 -11.55
C ILE A 87 0.11 -9.84 -12.29
N GLY A 88 0.45 -11.14 -12.28
CA GLY A 88 -0.39 -12.16 -12.89
C GLY A 88 -1.80 -12.26 -12.28
N GLY A 89 -1.93 -12.03 -10.97
CA GLY A 89 -3.23 -11.97 -10.29
C GLY A 89 -4.07 -10.74 -10.67
N ARG A 90 -3.44 -9.58 -10.85
CA ARG A 90 -4.08 -8.37 -11.40
C ARG A 90 -4.54 -8.62 -12.84
N ASP A 91 -3.71 -9.26 -13.66
CA ASP A 91 -4.04 -9.49 -15.06
C ASP A 91 -5.24 -10.42 -15.21
N ASP A 92 -5.47 -11.33 -14.26
CA ASP A 92 -6.68 -12.17 -14.20
C ASP A 92 -8.00 -11.37 -14.09
N CYS A 93 -7.95 -10.05 -13.84
CA CYS A 93 -9.11 -9.16 -13.92
C CYS A 93 -9.78 -9.13 -15.30
N TRP A 94 -9.12 -9.58 -16.37
CA TRP A 94 -9.78 -9.78 -17.69
C TRP A 94 -10.99 -10.72 -17.60
N LYS A 95 -11.05 -11.57 -16.58
CA LYS A 95 -12.17 -12.51 -16.34
C LYS A 95 -13.36 -11.86 -15.60
N SER A 96 -13.17 -10.65 -15.06
CA SER A 96 -14.19 -9.93 -14.29
C SER A 96 -15.28 -9.37 -15.20
N GLU A 97 -16.51 -9.25 -14.70
CA GLU A 97 -17.58 -8.49 -15.37
C GLU A 97 -17.30 -6.97 -15.37
N ASP A 98 -16.53 -6.51 -14.38
CA ASP A 98 -16.06 -5.13 -14.23
C ASP A 98 -14.53 -5.16 -14.08
N ALA A 99 -13.83 -5.05 -15.20
CA ALA A 99 -12.38 -5.15 -15.25
C ALA A 99 -11.71 -3.94 -14.59
N ASP A 100 -12.20 -2.72 -14.83
CA ASP A 100 -11.63 -1.49 -14.29
C ASP A 100 -11.64 -1.49 -12.76
N THR A 101 -12.79 -1.80 -12.14
CA THR A 101 -12.89 -1.89 -10.67
C THR A 101 -12.00 -3.00 -10.11
N CYS A 102 -11.92 -4.15 -10.80
CA CYS A 102 -11.03 -5.24 -10.38
C CYS A 102 -9.56 -4.81 -10.38
N ILE A 103 -9.12 -4.09 -11.43
CA ILE A 103 -7.75 -3.60 -11.56
C ILE A 103 -7.46 -2.55 -10.48
N GLU A 104 -8.37 -1.58 -10.28
CA GLU A 104 -8.25 -0.58 -9.23
C GLU A 104 -8.09 -1.24 -7.85
N ASP A 105 -9.00 -2.15 -7.49
CA ASP A 105 -8.96 -2.87 -6.21
C ASP A 105 -7.65 -3.65 -6.04
N ALA A 106 -7.15 -4.28 -7.11
CA ALA A 106 -5.87 -5.00 -7.10
C ALA A 106 -4.68 -4.06 -6.80
N TYR A 107 -4.66 -2.86 -7.38
CA TYR A 107 -3.65 -1.84 -7.07
C TYR A 107 -3.75 -1.32 -5.65
N LEU A 108 -4.95 -0.95 -5.20
CA LEU A 108 -5.16 -0.37 -3.87
C LEU A 108 -4.80 -1.37 -2.77
N ARG A 109 -5.17 -2.65 -2.94
CA ARG A 109 -4.80 -3.73 -2.02
C ARG A 109 -3.29 -3.95 -1.98
N ARG A 110 -2.62 -3.94 -3.12
CA ARG A 110 -1.17 -4.14 -3.16
C ARG A 110 -0.39 -2.98 -2.57
N GLU A 111 -0.85 -1.75 -2.77
CA GLU A 111 -0.26 -0.60 -2.09
C GLU A 111 -0.39 -0.72 -0.57
N ALA A 112 -1.58 -1.06 -0.08
CA ALA A 112 -1.81 -1.33 1.34
C ALA A 112 -0.85 -2.39 1.89
N GLU A 113 -0.70 -3.52 1.18
CA GLU A 113 0.26 -4.58 1.53
C GLU A 113 1.69 -4.06 1.62
N LEU A 114 2.18 -3.34 0.61
CA LEU A 114 3.56 -2.86 0.58
C LEU A 114 3.81 -1.83 1.69
N VAL A 115 2.90 -0.87 1.86
CA VAL A 115 3.03 0.19 2.87
C VAL A 115 3.09 -0.40 4.28
N ALA A 116 2.12 -1.26 4.64
CA ALA A 116 2.03 -1.80 5.99
C ALA A 116 3.07 -2.91 6.26
N ARG A 117 3.42 -3.73 5.26
CA ARG A 117 4.41 -4.82 5.45
C ARG A 117 5.84 -4.29 5.55
N TYR A 118 6.17 -3.23 4.82
CA TYR A 118 7.53 -2.69 4.80
C TYR A 118 7.67 -1.38 5.59
N MET A 119 6.61 -0.98 6.31
CA MET A 119 6.60 0.26 7.12
C MET A 119 7.02 1.47 6.28
N LEU A 120 6.47 1.60 5.07
CA LEU A 120 6.85 2.67 4.13
C LEU A 120 6.36 4.06 4.57
N GLU A 121 5.43 4.09 5.52
CA GLU A 121 4.90 5.27 6.16
C GLU A 121 4.85 5.05 7.68
N GLU A 122 4.79 6.13 8.46
CA GLU A 122 4.62 6.04 9.90
C GLU A 122 3.15 5.66 10.21
N PRO A 123 2.89 4.66 11.07
CA PRO A 123 1.53 4.31 11.44
C PRO A 123 0.92 5.46 12.24
N PHE A 124 -0.30 5.86 11.87
CA PHE A 124 -0.99 6.97 12.57
C PHE A 124 -1.59 6.53 13.91
N ASN A 125 -1.70 5.22 14.13
CA ASN A 125 -2.16 4.64 15.37
C ASN A 125 -1.52 3.26 15.58
N THR A 126 -1.25 2.89 16.83
CA THR A 126 -0.80 1.56 17.22
C THR A 126 -1.60 1.11 18.42
N VAL A 127 -2.14 -0.11 18.35
CA VAL A 127 -2.96 -0.69 19.41
C VAL A 127 -2.45 -2.08 19.74
N THR A 128 -2.18 -2.32 21.02
CA THR A 128 -1.88 -3.64 21.55
C THR A 128 -3.15 -4.27 22.10
N TRP A 129 -3.42 -5.49 21.68
CA TRP A 129 -4.58 -6.29 22.08
C TRP A 129 -4.12 -7.47 22.92
N ILE A 130 -4.68 -7.63 24.12
CA ILE A 130 -4.47 -8.80 24.97
C ILE A 130 -5.57 -9.81 24.70
N CYS A 131 -5.20 -11.00 24.22
CA CYS A 131 -6.11 -12.06 23.82
C CYS A 131 -6.25 -13.13 24.90
N ASP A 132 -7.47 -13.61 25.12
CA ASP A 132 -7.84 -14.58 26.17
C ASP A 132 -7.38 -14.19 27.59
N GLY A 133 -7.20 -12.89 27.85
CA GLY A 133 -6.75 -12.38 29.14
C GLY A 133 -5.30 -12.72 29.50
N ASN A 134 -4.48 -13.19 28.55
CA ASN A 134 -3.08 -13.52 28.77
C ASN A 134 -2.17 -12.45 28.13
N PRO A 135 -1.42 -11.65 28.91
CA PRO A 135 -0.51 -10.64 28.37
C PRO A 135 0.57 -11.17 27.41
N ALA A 136 0.92 -12.46 27.49
CA ALA A 136 1.85 -13.07 26.54
C ALA A 136 1.18 -13.49 25.21
N ASN A 137 -0.15 -13.48 25.14
CA ASN A 137 -0.93 -13.69 23.92
C ASN A 137 -1.42 -12.32 23.42
N GLU A 138 -0.51 -11.55 22.84
CA GLU A 138 -0.82 -10.22 22.33
C GLU A 138 -0.81 -10.16 20.80
N VAL A 139 -1.67 -9.29 20.26
CA VAL A 139 -1.63 -8.87 18.85
C VAL A 139 -1.38 -7.36 18.84
N VAL A 140 -0.41 -6.92 18.07
CA VAL A 140 -0.16 -5.49 17.84
C VAL A 140 -0.67 -5.13 16.45
N THR A 141 -1.54 -4.12 16.39
CA THR A 141 -2.03 -3.57 15.12
C THR A 141 -1.50 -2.16 14.91
N MET A 142 -0.90 -1.90 13.76
CA MET A 142 -0.42 -0.58 13.33
C MET A 142 -1.21 -0.13 12.11
N PHE A 143 -1.81 1.06 12.13
CA PHE A 143 -2.74 1.54 11.09
C PHE A 143 -2.11 2.57 10.16
N PHE A 144 -2.45 2.52 8.86
CA PHE A 144 -1.85 3.37 7.82
C PHE A 144 -2.92 4.10 7.00
N HIS A 145 -2.62 5.35 6.59
CA HIS A 145 -3.48 6.15 5.72
C HIS A 145 -3.28 5.78 4.24
N THR A 146 -3.58 4.53 3.90
CA THR A 146 -3.62 4.08 2.51
C THR A 146 -5.01 4.29 1.90
N PRO A 147 -5.14 4.47 0.57
CA PRO A 147 -6.45 4.70 -0.05
C PRO A 147 -7.47 3.59 0.25
N LEU A 148 -7.02 2.33 0.26
CA LEU A 148 -7.71 1.25 0.95
C LEU A 148 -7.12 1.13 2.35
N GLU A 149 -7.88 1.51 3.39
CA GLU A 149 -7.37 1.53 4.76
C GLU A 149 -6.75 0.17 5.13
N SER A 150 -5.57 0.22 5.73
CA SER A 150 -4.77 -0.96 6.00
C SER A 150 -4.18 -0.93 7.39
N LEU A 151 -3.85 -2.13 7.88
CA LEU A 151 -3.09 -2.30 9.09
C LEU A 151 -2.07 -3.43 8.95
N ARG A 152 -1.03 -3.36 9.75
CA ARG A 152 -0.08 -4.45 9.98
C ARG A 152 -0.48 -5.19 11.24
N PHE A 153 -0.58 -6.51 11.18
CA PHE A 153 -0.69 -7.40 12.34
C PHE A 153 0.72 -7.86 12.74
N GLU A 154 1.05 -7.78 14.02
CA GLU A 154 2.19 -8.49 14.59
C GLU A 154 1.70 -9.38 15.74
N ARG A 155 2.05 -10.67 15.70
CA ARG A 155 1.81 -11.62 16.79
C ARG A 155 2.97 -12.60 16.87
N GLY A 156 3.70 -12.56 17.98
CA GLY A 156 4.98 -13.28 18.11
C GLY A 156 5.93 -12.86 16.98
N ASP A 157 6.52 -13.83 16.29
CA ASP A 157 7.41 -13.58 15.15
C ASP A 157 6.67 -13.43 13.81
N THR A 158 5.33 -13.45 13.83
CA THR A 158 4.54 -13.40 12.60
C THR A 158 4.07 -11.98 12.30
N VAL A 159 4.19 -11.60 11.03
CA VAL A 159 3.72 -10.34 10.48
C VAL A 159 2.75 -10.65 9.36
N ASP A 160 1.62 -9.95 9.33
CA ASP A 160 0.73 -9.95 8.17
C ASP A 160 0.17 -8.54 7.94
N VAL A 161 -0.52 -8.33 6.83
CA VAL A 161 -1.21 -7.07 6.52
C VAL A 161 -2.68 -7.35 6.26
N GLY A 162 -3.54 -6.49 6.80
CA GLY A 162 -4.98 -6.55 6.60
C GLY A 162 -5.47 -5.28 5.94
N THR A 163 -6.48 -5.42 5.09
CA THR A 163 -7.22 -4.29 4.49
C THR A 163 -8.63 -4.26 5.03
N ILE A 164 -9.20 -3.07 5.18
CA ILE A 164 -10.56 -2.91 5.67
C ILE A 164 -11.57 -3.59 4.75
N VAL A 165 -12.58 -4.23 5.35
CA VAL A 165 -13.73 -4.80 4.63
C VAL A 165 -15.04 -4.27 5.18
N ARG A 166 -16.06 -4.18 4.32
CA ARG A 166 -17.38 -3.69 4.72
C ARG A 166 -18.03 -4.67 5.69
N THR A 167 -18.47 -4.17 6.84
CA THR A 167 -19.24 -4.92 7.84
C THR A 167 -20.43 -4.09 8.33
N ALA A 168 -21.40 -4.76 8.96
CA ALA A 168 -22.58 -4.07 9.50
C ALA A 168 -22.26 -3.25 10.77
N SER A 169 -21.23 -3.62 11.53
CA SER A 169 -20.78 -2.89 12.72
C SER A 169 -19.34 -3.23 13.06
N GLY A 170 -18.61 -2.26 13.62
CA GLY A 170 -17.19 -2.43 13.91
C GLY A 170 -16.32 -2.28 12.66
N ALA A 171 -15.01 -2.36 12.84
CA ALA A 171 -14.03 -2.30 11.76
C ALA A 171 -13.35 -3.66 11.63
N LYS A 172 -13.51 -4.32 10.48
CA LYS A 172 -12.86 -5.61 10.20
C LYS A 172 -11.78 -5.42 9.15
N TYR A 173 -10.63 -6.02 9.39
CA TYR A 173 -9.52 -6.09 8.47
C TYR A 173 -9.22 -7.55 8.17
N ASP A 174 -9.24 -7.92 6.89
CA ASP A 174 -8.92 -9.26 6.41
C ASP A 174 -7.50 -9.28 5.86
N GLY A 175 -6.69 -10.20 6.38
CA GLY A 175 -5.33 -10.49 5.95
C GLY A 175 -5.22 -11.77 5.14
N SER A 176 -4.01 -12.34 5.14
CA SER A 176 -3.66 -13.50 4.34
C SER A 176 -4.31 -14.77 4.90
N PHE A 177 -4.74 -15.69 4.01
CA PHE A 177 -5.26 -17.03 4.37
C PHE A 177 -6.34 -17.01 5.46
N GLY A 178 -7.28 -16.05 5.40
CA GLY A 178 -8.39 -15.95 6.34
C GLY A 178 -8.02 -15.38 7.72
N ARG A 179 -6.77 -14.98 7.95
CA ARG A 179 -6.38 -14.20 9.14
C ARG A 179 -7.19 -12.90 9.16
N SER A 180 -7.68 -12.48 10.33
CA SER A 180 -8.43 -11.23 10.43
C SER A 180 -8.44 -10.66 11.83
N ILE A 181 -8.77 -9.36 11.95
CA ILE A 181 -9.16 -8.74 13.22
C ILE A 181 -10.45 -7.94 13.01
N TRP A 182 -11.43 -8.14 13.89
CA TRP A 182 -12.70 -7.41 13.87
C TRP A 182 -12.89 -6.66 15.18
N MET A 183 -12.79 -5.33 15.12
CA MET A 183 -12.73 -4.43 16.28
C MET A 183 -14.07 -3.72 16.51
N LYS A 184 -14.43 -3.57 17.79
CA LYS A 184 -15.59 -2.79 18.23
C LYS A 184 -15.33 -2.16 19.61
N GLY A 185 -14.96 -0.88 19.59
CA GLY A 185 -14.52 -0.17 20.80
C GLY A 185 -13.23 -0.83 21.34
N ASP A 186 -13.23 -1.16 22.62
CA ASP A 186 -12.05 -1.74 23.30
C ASP A 186 -11.95 -3.27 23.16
N ASN A 187 -12.78 -3.89 22.31
CA ASN A 187 -12.81 -5.33 22.08
C ASN A 187 -12.48 -5.66 20.62
N ALA A 188 -11.87 -6.81 20.39
CA ALA A 188 -11.62 -7.36 19.06
C ALA A 188 -11.78 -8.88 19.05
N MET A 189 -12.21 -9.42 17.90
CA MET A 189 -12.07 -10.84 17.58
C MET A 189 -10.90 -10.98 16.62
N TYR A 190 -9.85 -11.71 17.01
CA TYR A 190 -8.70 -12.01 16.15
C TYR A 190 -8.77 -13.47 15.70
N ARG A 191 -8.59 -13.71 14.40
CA ARG A 191 -8.57 -15.04 13.80
C ARG A 191 -7.20 -15.31 13.18
N GLU A 192 -6.63 -16.46 13.49
CA GLU A 192 -5.40 -16.94 12.84
C GLU A 192 -5.56 -17.30 11.37
N ALA A 193 -4.44 -17.33 10.66
CA ALA A 193 -4.41 -17.82 9.30
C ALA A 193 -4.77 -19.32 9.25
N ASP A 194 -5.39 -19.76 8.15
CA ASP A 194 -5.58 -21.18 7.86
C ASP A 194 -4.23 -21.89 7.68
N PRO A 195 -4.10 -23.17 8.06
CA PRO A 195 -5.17 -24.09 8.50
C PRO A 195 -5.48 -24.03 10.00
N ASP A 196 -4.79 -23.19 10.78
CA ASP A 196 -5.05 -23.05 12.22
C ASP A 196 -6.46 -22.48 12.42
N GLY A 197 -6.70 -21.27 11.91
CA GLY A 197 -8.03 -20.65 11.93
C GLY A 197 -8.62 -20.41 13.32
N THR A 198 -7.83 -20.61 14.39
CA THR A 198 -8.25 -20.36 15.78
C THR A 198 -8.65 -18.90 15.95
N GLU A 199 -9.73 -18.68 16.69
CA GLU A 199 -10.25 -17.37 17.04
C GLU A 199 -9.97 -17.05 18.51
N TYR A 200 -9.71 -15.77 18.78
CA TYR A 200 -9.33 -15.25 20.08
C TYR A 200 -10.14 -13.99 20.40
N ASP A 201 -10.68 -13.94 21.62
CA ASP A 201 -11.30 -12.74 22.16
C ASP A 201 -10.21 -11.84 22.74
N CYS A 202 -10.08 -10.64 22.20
CA CYS A 202 -9.03 -9.70 22.58
C CYS A 202 -9.62 -8.38 23.11
N THR A 203 -8.87 -7.74 24.01
CA THR A 203 -9.20 -6.41 24.55
C THR A 203 -8.00 -5.49 24.48
N VAL A 204 -8.22 -4.19 24.33
CA VAL A 204 -7.12 -3.21 24.31
C VAL A 204 -6.32 -3.31 25.61
N ALA A 205 -4.99 -3.38 25.49
CA ALA A 205 -4.07 -3.31 26.62
C ALA A 205 -4.23 -1.95 27.31
N LYS A 206 -4.45 -1.97 28.64
CA LYS A 206 -4.62 -0.76 29.46
C LYS A 206 -3.30 -0.28 30.06
#